data_AF-A0A543CIQ8-F1
#
_entry.id   AF-A0A543CIQ8-F1
#
_cell.length_a   1.000
_cell.length_b   1.000
_cell.length_c   1.000
_cell.angle_alpha   90.00
_cell.angle_beta   90.00
_cell.angle_gamma   90.00
#
_symmetry.space_group_name_H-M   'P 1'
#
loop_
_entity.id
_entity.type
_entity.pdbx_description
1 polymer ?
#
loop_
_entity_poly.entity_id
_entity_poly.type
_entity_poly.pdbx_seq_one_letter_code
_entity_poly.pdbx_strand_id
1 'polypeptide(L)'
;MTDRIDFTEMYVTHDAFRRDLERLEAAARAGEAAGPEVRAGWENFKAQLLVHHSVEDAWLWPRLTELVQDPAELALLADMEAEHALLDPLIESYDEALAEGTPDLAVRAKELGAVLGRHLEHEEEEALPLIQSVMTPRDWRDFGRAMARRQGVRGVANWIPWITDGMPPSERRGFLARFPAPLRSLNRLLWSPRYRGRHLWGI
;
A
#
# COMPACT_ATOMS: atom_id res chain seq x y z
N MET A 1 -4.44 -12.87 28.45
CA MET A 1 -3.66 -11.99 27.57
C MET A 1 -4.62 -11.54 26.49
N THR A 2 -5.03 -10.27 26.50
CA THR A 2 -5.80 -9.70 25.41
C THR A 2 -4.95 -9.80 24.15
N ASP A 3 -5.38 -10.61 23.18
CA ASP A 3 -4.68 -10.75 21.90
C ASP A 3 -4.64 -9.35 21.25
N ARG A 4 -3.43 -8.80 21.13
CA ARG A 4 -3.21 -7.53 20.43
C ARG A 4 -3.43 -7.74 18.93
N ILE A 5 -3.87 -6.68 18.26
CA ILE A 5 -3.92 -6.69 16.80
C ILE A 5 -2.48 -6.61 16.30
N ASP A 6 -2.20 -7.41 15.27
CA ASP A 6 -0.91 -7.42 14.60
C ASP A 6 -1.02 -6.65 13.28
N PHE A 7 -0.45 -5.44 13.27
CA PHE A 7 -0.43 -4.53 12.14
C PHE A 7 0.73 -4.77 11.17
N THR A 8 1.50 -5.86 11.30
CA THR A 8 2.67 -6.12 10.44
C THR A 8 2.33 -6.00 8.96
N GLU A 9 1.18 -6.52 8.51
CA GLU A 9 0.77 -6.45 7.10
C GLU A 9 0.46 -5.03 6.63
N MET A 10 0.02 -4.15 7.54
CA MET A 10 -0.21 -2.74 7.26
C MET A 10 1.10 -2.00 7.04
N TYR A 11 1.99 -2.05 8.04
CA TYR A 11 3.30 -1.39 7.97
C TYR A 11 4.11 -1.80 6.74
N VAL A 12 4.20 -3.10 6.44
CA VAL A 12 4.98 -3.55 5.28
C VAL A 12 4.34 -3.18 3.94
N THR A 13 3.03 -2.94 3.90
CA THR A 13 2.34 -2.42 2.72
C THR A 13 2.65 -0.93 2.56
N HIS A 14 2.63 -0.16 3.65
CA HIS A 14 3.00 1.26 3.65
C HIS A 14 4.46 1.47 3.25
N ASP A 15 5.37 0.65 3.79
CA ASP A 15 6.78 0.67 3.40
C ASP A 15 6.99 0.38 1.91
N ALA A 16 6.17 -0.52 1.33
CA ALA A 16 6.22 -0.81 -0.09
C ALA A 16 5.74 0.38 -0.95
N PHE A 17 4.74 1.14 -0.49
CA PHE A 17 4.34 2.40 -1.14
C PHE A 17 5.43 3.46 -1.07
N ARG A 18 6.02 3.68 0.11
CA ARG A 18 7.14 4.63 0.31
C ARG A 18 8.31 4.30 -0.62
N ARG A 19 8.73 3.03 -0.64
CA ARG A 19 9.80 2.53 -1.51
C ARG A 19 9.52 2.77 -3.00
N ASP A 20 8.29 2.51 -3.45
CA ASP A 20 7.94 2.66 -4.85
C ASP A 20 7.81 4.15 -5.27
N LEU A 21 7.39 5.04 -4.37
CA LEU A 21 7.43 6.49 -4.60
C LEU A 21 8.87 7.03 -4.72
N GLU A 22 9.79 6.56 -3.88
CA GLU A 22 11.21 6.91 -4.00
C GLU A 22 11.78 6.50 -5.37
N ARG A 23 11.41 5.30 -5.84
CA ARG A 23 11.81 4.78 -7.16
C ARG A 23 11.19 5.58 -8.31
N LEU A 24 9.91 5.95 -8.19
CA LEU A 24 9.21 6.79 -9.16
C LEU A 24 9.88 8.17 -9.29
N GLU A 25 10.19 8.81 -8.16
CA GLU A 25 10.87 10.10 -8.14
C GLU A 25 12.29 9.99 -8.73
N ALA A 26 13.05 8.94 -8.38
CA ALA A 26 14.38 8.71 -8.91
C ALA A 26 14.38 8.53 -10.44
N ALA A 27 13.47 7.71 -10.97
CA ALA A 27 13.32 7.51 -12.41
C ALA A 27 12.89 8.80 -13.13
N ALA A 28 11.99 9.58 -12.54
CA ALA A 28 11.59 10.87 -13.09
C ALA A 28 12.75 11.87 -13.14
N ARG A 29 13.59 11.94 -12.09
CA ARG A 29 14.79 12.79 -12.06
C ARG A 29 15.84 12.35 -13.08
N ALA A 30 15.94 11.05 -13.35
CA ALA A 30 16.84 10.51 -14.37
C ALA A 30 16.33 10.72 -15.82
N GLY A 31 15.08 11.15 -16.00
CA GLY A 31 14.46 11.25 -17.32
C GLY A 31 13.99 9.90 -17.87
N GLU A 32 13.83 8.89 -17.01
CA GLU A 32 13.55 7.50 -17.38
C GLU A 32 12.13 7.06 -17.03
N ALA A 33 11.27 7.99 -16.57
CA ALA A 33 9.89 7.72 -16.19
C ALA A 33 9.05 7.05 -17.30
N ALA A 34 9.38 7.31 -18.57
CA ALA A 34 8.71 6.70 -19.72
C ALA A 34 9.16 5.25 -20.03
N GLY A 35 10.19 4.74 -19.34
CA GLY A 35 10.70 3.38 -19.50
C GLY A 35 9.62 2.32 -19.21
N PRO A 36 9.56 1.21 -19.95
CA PRO A 36 8.50 0.21 -19.80
C PRO A 36 8.48 -0.43 -18.40
N GLU A 37 9.64 -0.61 -17.79
CA GLU A 37 9.83 -1.12 -16.43
C GLU A 37 9.31 -0.15 -15.35
N VAL A 38 9.56 1.15 -15.51
CA VAL A 38 9.07 2.21 -14.61
C VAL A 38 7.56 2.33 -14.74
N ARG A 39 7.02 2.35 -15.97
CA ARG A 39 5.57 2.32 -16.23
C ARG A 39 4.91 1.09 -15.62
N ALA A 40 5.51 -0.09 -15.76
CA ALA A 40 4.99 -1.30 -15.14
C ALA A 40 5.02 -1.26 -13.60
N GLY A 41 6.01 -0.57 -13.02
CA GLY A 41 6.08 -0.30 -11.59
C GLY A 41 4.96 0.64 -11.14
N TRP A 42 4.76 1.73 -11.87
CA TRP A 42 3.71 2.71 -11.62
C TRP A 42 2.30 2.11 -11.70
N GLU A 43 2.03 1.28 -12.72
CA GLU A 43 0.76 0.56 -12.81
C GLU A 43 0.54 -0.43 -11.66
N ASN A 44 1.62 -1.06 -11.16
CA ASN A 44 1.53 -1.90 -9.98
C ASN A 44 1.21 -1.06 -8.73
N PHE A 45 1.91 0.07 -8.54
CA PHE A 45 1.66 0.99 -7.44
C PHE A 45 0.20 1.43 -7.40
N LYS A 46 -0.34 1.97 -8.50
CA LYS A 46 -1.74 2.43 -8.59
C LYS A 46 -2.72 1.30 -8.27
N ALA A 47 -2.48 0.10 -8.79
CA ALA A 47 -3.34 -1.04 -8.53
C ALA A 47 -3.33 -1.47 -7.05
N GLN A 48 -2.18 -1.44 -6.37
CA GLN A 48 -2.11 -1.78 -4.93
C GLN A 48 -2.75 -0.70 -4.07
N LEU A 49 -2.50 0.58 -4.39
CA LEU A 49 -3.06 1.72 -3.65
C LEU A 49 -4.59 1.73 -3.75
N LEU A 50 -5.13 1.52 -4.95
CA LEU A 50 -6.57 1.40 -5.15
C LEU A 50 -7.18 0.27 -4.32
N VAL A 51 -6.52 -0.89 -4.24
CA VAL A 51 -7.04 -2.01 -3.43
C VAL A 51 -7.01 -1.69 -1.95
N HIS A 52 -5.93 -1.08 -1.46
CA HIS A 52 -5.76 -0.68 -0.06
C HIS A 52 -6.84 0.31 0.37
N HIS A 53 -6.87 1.50 -0.24
CA HIS A 53 -7.81 2.55 0.13
C HIS A 53 -9.27 2.12 -0.10
N SER A 54 -9.58 1.44 -1.23
CA SER A 54 -10.97 1.04 -1.48
C SER A 54 -11.52 0.03 -0.47
N VAL A 55 -10.67 -0.73 0.22
CA VAL A 55 -11.12 -1.64 1.28
C VAL A 55 -11.18 -0.92 2.62
N GLU A 56 -10.28 0.01 2.89
CA GLU A 56 -10.39 0.90 4.04
C GLU A 56 -11.70 1.70 4.02
N ASP A 57 -11.99 2.37 2.90
CA ASP A 57 -13.19 3.18 2.73
C ASP A 57 -14.48 2.35 2.78
N ALA A 58 -14.46 1.16 2.16
CA ALA A 58 -15.66 0.32 2.09
C ALA A 58 -15.88 -0.55 3.35
N TRP A 59 -14.87 -0.71 4.20
CA TRP A 59 -14.93 -1.66 5.32
C TRP A 59 -14.36 -1.10 6.62
N LEU A 60 -13.14 -0.57 6.63
CA LEU A 60 -12.44 -0.22 7.88
C LEU A 60 -13.01 1.04 8.54
N TRP A 61 -13.07 2.16 7.81
CA TRP A 61 -13.57 3.43 8.36
C TRP A 61 -15.05 3.36 8.77
N PRO A 62 -15.96 2.75 7.97
CA PRO A 62 -17.34 2.55 8.40
C PRO A 62 -17.44 1.69 9.67
N ARG A 63 -16.65 0.61 9.76
CA ARG A 63 -16.66 -0.27 10.93
C ARG A 63 -16.17 0.42 12.18
N LEU A 64 -15.14 1.26 12.09
CA LEU A 64 -14.64 2.06 13.21
C LEU A 64 -15.68 3.10 13.65
N THR A 65 -16.34 3.76 12.70
CA THR A 65 -17.41 4.74 12.96
C THR A 65 -18.55 4.14 13.79
N GLU A 66 -18.90 2.86 13.59
CA GLU A 66 -19.90 2.15 14.40
C GLU A 66 -19.46 1.88 15.85
N LEU A 67 -18.15 1.88 16.11
CA LEU A 67 -17.55 1.47 17.39
C LEU A 67 -17.15 2.66 18.27
N VAL A 68 -16.99 3.85 17.69
CA VAL A 68 -16.58 5.07 18.39
C VAL A 68 -17.77 5.97 18.71
N GLN A 69 -17.61 6.81 19.73
CA GLN A 69 -18.60 7.85 20.10
C GLN A 69 -17.95 9.21 20.34
N ASP A 70 -16.63 9.27 20.52
CA ASP A 70 -15.91 10.52 20.73
C ASP A 70 -15.93 11.35 19.43
N PRO A 71 -16.40 12.61 19.47
CA PRO A 71 -16.36 13.50 18.32
C PRO A 71 -14.97 13.67 17.70
N ALA A 72 -13.89 13.59 18.49
CA ALA A 72 -12.53 13.67 17.98
C ALA A 72 -12.12 12.41 17.19
N GLU A 73 -12.50 11.21 17.67
CA GLU A 73 -12.27 9.96 16.95
C GLU A 73 -13.08 9.93 15.64
N LEU A 74 -14.32 10.42 15.65
CA LEU A 74 -15.14 10.56 14.44
C LEU A 74 -14.54 11.54 13.44
N ALA A 75 -13.95 12.65 13.91
CA ALA A 75 -13.25 13.59 13.05
C ALA A 75 -12.00 12.95 12.41
N LEU A 76 -11.20 12.21 13.19
CA LEU A 76 -10.05 11.46 12.68
C LEU A 76 -10.45 10.50 11.54
N LEU A 77 -11.55 9.74 11.70
CA LEU A 77 -12.04 8.83 10.65
C LEU A 77 -12.50 9.58 9.39
N ALA A 78 -13.10 10.76 9.55
CA ALA A 78 -13.47 11.60 8.41
C ALA A 78 -12.23 12.17 7.70
N ASP A 79 -11.17 12.49 8.45
CA ASP A 79 -9.89 12.93 7.89
C ASP A 79 -9.23 11.80 7.06
N MET A 80 -9.23 10.54 7.54
CA MET A 80 -8.71 9.39 6.78
C MET A 80 -9.37 9.24 5.40
N GLU A 81 -10.71 9.29 5.34
CA GLU A 81 -11.44 9.22 4.07
C GLU A 81 -11.18 10.45 3.18
N ALA A 82 -11.12 11.65 3.77
CA ALA A 82 -10.85 12.88 3.03
C ALA A 82 -9.42 12.91 2.43
N GLU A 83 -8.43 12.39 3.14
CA GLU A 83 -7.04 12.31 2.69
C GLU A 83 -6.89 11.39 1.48
N HIS A 84 -7.64 10.28 1.39
CA HIS A 84 -7.67 9.43 0.20
C HIS A 84 -8.09 10.24 -1.05
N ALA A 85 -9.11 11.09 -0.92
CA ALA A 85 -9.62 11.91 -2.03
C ALA A 85 -8.61 12.96 -2.53
N LEU A 86 -7.58 13.29 -1.75
CA LEU A 86 -6.50 14.20 -2.18
C LEU A 86 -5.52 13.53 -3.15
N LEU A 87 -5.46 12.20 -3.18
CA LEU A 87 -4.46 11.46 -3.95
C LEU A 87 -4.88 11.26 -5.41
N ASP A 88 -6.17 11.05 -5.67
CA ASP A 88 -6.70 10.86 -7.03
C ASP A 88 -6.25 11.95 -8.02
N PRO A 89 -6.43 13.26 -7.74
CA PRO A 89 -5.99 14.29 -8.66
C PRO A 89 -4.46 14.33 -8.85
N LEU A 90 -3.67 13.91 -7.87
CA LEU A 90 -2.20 13.84 -7.98
C LEU A 90 -1.76 12.68 -8.87
N ILE A 91 -2.44 11.54 -8.77
CA ILE A 91 -2.22 10.35 -9.60
C ILE A 91 -2.59 10.67 -11.05
N GLU A 92 -3.77 11.25 -11.28
CA GLU A 92 -4.23 11.68 -12.61
C GLU A 92 -3.26 12.68 -13.22
N SER A 93 -2.83 13.66 -12.43
CA SER A 93 -1.89 14.68 -12.90
C SER A 93 -0.50 14.11 -13.24
N TYR A 94 -0.04 13.09 -12.53
CA TYR A 94 1.19 12.37 -12.89
C TYR A 94 1.02 11.54 -14.17
N ASP A 95 -0.12 10.87 -14.34
CA ASP A 95 -0.45 10.10 -15.55
C ASP A 95 -0.49 10.99 -16.80
N GLU A 96 -1.11 12.16 -16.71
CA GLU A 96 -1.15 13.15 -17.80
C GLU A 96 0.25 13.64 -18.17
N ALA A 97 1.03 14.07 -17.17
CA ALA A 97 2.41 14.50 -17.35
C ALA A 97 3.28 13.42 -18.00
N LEU A 98 3.07 12.15 -17.63
CA LEU A 98 3.80 11.01 -18.16
C LEU A 98 3.43 10.70 -19.61
N ALA A 99 2.16 10.91 -19.98
CA ALA A 99 1.68 10.75 -21.34
C ALA A 99 2.18 11.87 -22.27
N GLU A 100 2.20 13.11 -21.77
CA GLU A 100 2.67 14.29 -22.48
C GLU A 100 4.21 14.39 -22.55
N GLY A 101 4.92 13.69 -21.66
CA GLY A 101 6.38 13.76 -21.58
C GLY A 101 6.88 15.08 -21.01
N THR A 102 6.18 15.64 -20.02
CA THR A 102 6.52 16.93 -19.44
C THR A 102 7.81 16.85 -18.59
N PRO A 103 8.57 17.95 -18.47
CA PRO A 103 9.80 17.98 -17.68
C PRO A 103 9.55 18.02 -16.16
N ASP A 104 8.31 18.20 -15.69
CA ASP A 104 7.97 18.38 -14.29
C ASP A 104 7.57 17.09 -13.55
N LEU A 105 7.74 15.92 -14.19
CA LEU A 105 7.44 14.60 -13.59
C LEU A 105 8.10 14.39 -12.21
N ALA A 106 9.33 14.84 -12.03
CA ALA A 106 10.02 14.72 -10.74
C ALA A 106 9.36 15.56 -9.64
N VAL A 107 8.82 16.73 -9.99
CA VAL A 107 8.10 17.61 -9.05
C VAL A 107 6.78 16.96 -8.66
N ARG A 108 6.04 16.42 -9.63
CA ARG A 108 4.76 15.73 -9.39
C ARG A 108 4.92 14.45 -8.57
N ALA A 109 5.93 13.63 -8.88
CA ALA A 109 6.24 12.43 -8.08
C ALA A 109 6.57 12.79 -6.63
N LYS A 110 7.35 13.87 -6.42
CA LYS A 110 7.68 14.35 -5.09
C LYS A 110 6.46 14.87 -4.32
N GLU A 111 5.56 15.59 -5.00
CA GLU A 111 4.31 16.08 -4.38
C GLU A 111 3.40 14.93 -3.97
N LEU A 112 3.17 13.96 -4.87
CA LEU A 112 2.43 12.73 -4.57
C LEU A 112 3.05 11.99 -3.39
N GLY A 113 4.38 11.82 -3.40
CA GLY A 113 5.11 11.15 -2.32
C GLY A 113 4.97 11.87 -0.99
N ALA A 114 4.98 13.20 -0.98
CA ALA A 114 4.78 13.99 0.23
C ALA A 114 3.35 13.88 0.77
N VAL A 115 2.34 13.83 -0.10
CA VAL A 115 0.92 13.73 0.31
C VAL A 115 0.61 12.32 0.82
N LEU A 116 0.97 11.28 0.07
CA LEU A 116 0.78 9.90 0.54
C LEU A 116 1.61 9.62 1.80
N GLY A 117 2.84 10.13 1.87
CA GLY A 117 3.68 9.96 3.06
C GLY A 117 3.04 10.51 4.33
N ARG A 118 2.42 11.70 4.28
CA ARG A 118 1.69 12.28 5.42
C ARG A 118 0.47 11.47 5.80
N HIS A 119 -0.30 11.00 4.81
CA HIS A 119 -1.47 10.16 5.06
C HIS A 119 -1.07 8.86 5.78
N LEU A 120 -0.06 8.14 5.27
CA LEU A 120 0.41 6.90 5.88
C LEU A 120 0.97 7.13 7.30
N GLU A 121 1.65 8.26 7.55
CA GLU A 121 2.12 8.63 8.89
C GLU A 121 0.94 8.90 9.84
N HIS A 122 -0.06 9.68 9.41
CA HIS A 122 -1.25 9.98 10.20
C HIS A 122 -2.05 8.71 10.53
N GLU A 123 -2.20 7.80 9.57
CA GLU A 123 -2.85 6.51 9.81
C GLU A 123 -2.06 5.67 10.82
N GLU A 124 -0.75 5.56 10.66
CA GLU A 124 0.11 4.77 11.54
C GLU A 124 0.19 5.31 12.97
N GLU A 125 0.18 6.63 13.14
CA GLU A 125 0.33 7.31 14.43
C GLU A 125 -0.99 7.49 15.19
N GLU A 126 -2.12 7.63 14.49
CA GLU A 126 -3.40 7.95 15.12
C GLU A 126 -4.48 6.89 14.86
N ALA A 127 -4.69 6.47 13.60
CA ALA A 127 -5.74 5.51 13.27
C ALA A 127 -5.42 4.08 13.75
N LEU A 128 -4.19 3.59 13.61
CA LEU A 128 -3.82 2.25 14.09
C LEU A 128 -3.94 2.11 15.62
N PRO A 129 -3.52 3.09 16.45
CA PRO A 129 -3.82 3.07 17.88
C PRO A 129 -5.31 3.07 18.21
N LEU A 130 -6.14 3.82 17.49
CA LEU A 130 -7.59 3.80 17.64
C LEU A 130 -8.15 2.40 17.29
N ILE A 131 -7.72 1.80 16.18
CA ILE A 131 -8.07 0.43 15.81
C ILE A 131 -7.72 -0.55 16.93
N GLN A 132 -6.53 -0.41 17.52
CA GLN A 132 -6.10 -1.26 18.63
C GLN A 132 -6.96 -1.09 19.89
N SER A 133 -7.53 0.10 20.13
CA SER A 133 -8.33 0.37 21.32
C SER A 133 -9.78 -0.11 21.19
N VAL A 134 -10.39 -0.03 20.00
CA VAL A 134 -11.82 -0.33 19.82
C VAL A 134 -12.13 -1.62 19.05
N MET A 135 -11.23 -2.09 18.18
CA MET A 135 -11.47 -3.31 17.40
C MET A 135 -10.93 -4.57 18.08
N THR A 136 -11.60 -5.70 17.84
CA THR A 136 -11.10 -7.00 18.28
C THR A 136 -10.18 -7.65 17.23
N PRO A 137 -9.36 -8.63 17.61
CA PRO A 137 -8.63 -9.46 16.65
C PRO A 137 -9.53 -10.17 15.64
N ARG A 138 -10.81 -10.40 15.98
CA ARG A 138 -11.78 -10.95 15.04
C ARG A 138 -12.13 -9.93 13.97
N ASP A 139 -12.44 -8.69 14.36
CA ASP A 139 -12.71 -7.62 13.39
C ASP A 139 -11.49 -7.43 12.45
N TRP A 140 -10.27 -7.41 12.99
CA TRP A 140 -9.06 -7.30 12.16
C TRP A 140 -8.87 -8.47 11.19
N ARG A 141 -9.14 -9.71 11.60
CA ARG A 141 -9.14 -10.85 10.66
C ARG A 141 -10.22 -10.72 9.60
N ASP A 142 -11.34 -10.07 9.90
CA ASP A 142 -12.44 -9.86 8.95
C ASP A 142 -12.03 -8.81 7.90
N PHE A 143 -11.34 -7.73 8.31
CA PHE A 143 -10.66 -6.77 7.43
C PHE A 143 -9.67 -7.47 6.50
N GLY A 144 -8.75 -8.26 7.05
CA GLY A 144 -7.77 -9.01 6.24
C GLY A 144 -8.42 -9.96 5.22
N ARG A 145 -9.59 -10.52 5.55
CA ARG A 145 -10.38 -11.31 4.58
C ARG A 145 -11.06 -10.44 3.51
N ALA A 146 -11.46 -9.22 3.83
CA ALA A 146 -11.95 -8.26 2.84
C ALA A 146 -10.84 -7.86 1.86
N MET A 147 -9.64 -7.53 2.37
CA MET A 147 -8.43 -7.27 1.57
C MET A 147 -8.09 -8.44 0.64
N ALA A 148 -8.00 -9.66 1.17
CA ALA A 148 -7.69 -10.85 0.38
C ALA A 148 -8.74 -11.13 -0.71
N ARG A 149 -10.03 -10.85 -0.45
CA ARG A 149 -11.10 -10.99 -1.45
C ARG A 149 -11.00 -9.93 -2.54
N ARG A 150 -10.71 -8.67 -2.18
CA ARG A 150 -10.53 -7.57 -3.14
C ARG A 150 -9.34 -7.84 -4.05
N GLN A 151 -8.23 -8.33 -3.51
CA GLN A 151 -7.05 -8.73 -4.29
C GLN A 151 -7.34 -9.91 -5.22
N GLY A 152 -8.08 -10.92 -4.73
CA GLY A 152 -8.24 -12.19 -5.41
C GLY A 152 -6.91 -12.94 -5.59
N VAL A 153 -6.96 -14.11 -6.23
CA VAL A 153 -5.77 -14.99 -6.34
C VAL A 153 -4.63 -14.32 -7.12
N ARG A 154 -4.95 -13.58 -8.18
CA ARG A 154 -3.95 -12.88 -9.00
C ARG A 154 -3.33 -11.69 -8.26
N GLY A 155 -4.13 -10.92 -7.51
CA GLY A 155 -3.64 -9.81 -6.71
C GLY A 155 -2.71 -10.27 -5.60
N VAL A 156 -3.09 -11.32 -4.84
CA VAL A 156 -2.21 -11.91 -3.80
C VAL A 156 -0.88 -12.40 -4.38
N ALA A 157 -0.91 -13.03 -5.56
CA ALA A 157 0.30 -13.48 -6.24
C ALA A 157 1.25 -12.33 -6.65
N ASN A 158 0.74 -11.12 -6.85
CA ASN A 158 1.56 -9.92 -7.06
C ASN A 158 1.93 -9.22 -5.75
N TRP A 159 1.01 -9.13 -4.79
CA TRP A 159 1.17 -8.40 -3.53
C TRP A 159 2.28 -8.99 -2.65
N ILE A 160 2.33 -10.32 -2.47
CA ILE A 160 3.37 -10.95 -1.62
C ILE A 160 4.80 -10.67 -2.11
N PRO A 161 5.16 -10.87 -3.40
CA PRO A 161 6.51 -10.53 -3.85
C PRO A 161 6.75 -9.02 -3.91
N TRP A 162 5.72 -8.19 -4.08
CA TRP A 162 5.82 -6.73 -4.07
C TRP A 162 6.14 -6.16 -2.68
N ILE A 163 5.41 -6.54 -1.63
CA ILE A 163 5.72 -6.07 -0.27
C ILE A 163 7.07 -6.58 0.22
N THR A 164 7.49 -7.78 -0.22
CA THR A 164 8.80 -8.35 0.18
C THR A 164 9.98 -7.89 -0.67
N ASP A 165 9.75 -7.04 -1.66
CA ASP A 165 10.79 -6.42 -2.47
C ASP A 165 11.58 -5.39 -1.65
N GLY A 166 12.90 -5.39 -1.78
CA GLY A 166 13.79 -4.55 -0.97
C GLY A 166 13.94 -4.97 0.51
N MET A 167 13.06 -5.83 1.05
CA MET A 167 13.17 -6.28 2.45
C MET A 167 14.48 -7.03 2.72
N PRO A 168 15.16 -6.77 3.86
CA PRO A 168 16.29 -7.55 4.32
C PRO A 168 15.97 -9.05 4.41
N PRO A 169 16.92 -9.95 4.10
CA PRO A 169 16.64 -11.39 4.05
C PRO A 169 16.07 -11.99 5.33
N SER A 170 16.44 -11.48 6.51
CA SER A 170 15.91 -11.90 7.81
C SER A 170 14.44 -11.53 7.98
N GLU A 171 14.11 -10.26 7.72
CA GLU A 171 12.75 -9.72 7.82
C GLU A 171 11.82 -10.39 6.81
N ARG A 172 12.27 -10.53 5.56
CA ARG A 172 11.51 -11.26 4.53
C ARG A 172 11.19 -12.69 4.95
N ARG A 173 12.15 -13.41 5.56
CA ARG A 173 11.88 -14.78 6.07
C ARG A 173 10.88 -14.77 7.21
N GLY A 174 11.00 -13.81 8.15
CA GLY A 174 10.08 -13.64 9.27
C GLY A 174 8.65 -13.34 8.80
N PHE A 175 8.49 -12.36 7.91
CA PHE A 175 7.21 -12.00 7.32
C PHE A 175 6.58 -13.18 6.57
N LEU A 176 7.33 -13.83 5.67
CA LEU A 176 6.81 -14.96 4.91
C LEU A 176 6.41 -16.15 5.80
N ALA A 177 7.02 -16.30 6.98
CA ALA A 177 6.69 -17.39 7.90
C ALA A 177 5.23 -17.32 8.41
N ARG A 178 4.60 -16.14 8.36
CA ARG A 178 3.20 -15.89 8.74
C ARG A 178 2.19 -16.56 7.80
N PHE A 179 2.59 -16.85 6.56
CA PHE A 179 1.74 -17.53 5.59
C PHE A 179 1.82 -19.05 5.69
N PRO A 180 0.71 -19.76 5.39
CA PRO A 180 0.70 -21.22 5.23
C PRO A 180 1.78 -21.74 4.27
N ALA A 181 2.34 -22.92 4.58
CA ALA A 181 3.42 -23.54 3.81
C ALA A 181 3.16 -23.68 2.29
N PRO A 182 1.94 -23.99 1.81
CA PRO A 182 1.64 -24.00 0.38
C PRO A 182 1.85 -22.63 -0.28
N LEU A 183 1.39 -21.54 0.34
CA LEU A 183 1.57 -20.18 -0.16
C LEU A 183 3.04 -19.77 -0.19
N ARG A 184 3.81 -20.12 0.84
CA ARG A 184 5.27 -19.87 0.86
C ARG A 184 5.98 -20.57 -0.30
N SER A 185 5.56 -21.79 -0.62
CA SER A 185 6.12 -22.59 -1.72
C SER A 185 5.76 -21.99 -3.08
N LEU A 186 4.49 -21.61 -3.29
CA LEU A 186 4.04 -20.91 -4.50
C LEU A 186 4.77 -19.58 -4.69
N ASN A 187 4.92 -18.80 -3.61
CA ASN A 187 5.66 -17.55 -3.67
C ASN A 187 7.12 -17.78 -4.11
N ARG A 188 7.82 -18.69 -3.45
CA ARG A 188 9.23 -18.98 -3.75
C ARG A 188 9.45 -19.48 -5.16
N LEU A 189 8.59 -20.39 -5.64
CA LEU A 189 8.82 -21.12 -6.89
C LEU A 189 8.22 -20.43 -8.11
N LEU A 190 7.14 -19.66 -7.96
CA LEU A 190 6.37 -19.11 -9.09
C LEU A 190 6.25 -17.58 -9.02
N TRP A 191 5.76 -17.04 -7.91
CA TRP A 191 5.37 -15.63 -7.86
C TRP A 191 6.56 -14.68 -7.76
N SER A 192 7.50 -14.94 -6.85
CA SER A 192 8.70 -14.11 -6.70
C SER A 192 9.58 -14.12 -7.96
N PRO A 193 9.86 -15.26 -8.64
CA PRO A 193 10.55 -15.25 -9.92
C PRO A 193 9.80 -14.45 -11.00
N ARG A 194 8.47 -14.64 -11.12
CA ARG A 194 7.65 -13.91 -12.09
C ARG A 194 7.66 -12.41 -11.84
N TYR A 195 7.53 -11.98 -10.57
CA TYR A 195 7.60 -10.58 -10.18
C TYR A 195 8.94 -9.96 -10.54
N ARG A 196 10.06 -10.61 -10.17
CA ARG A 196 11.41 -10.12 -10.50
C ARG A 196 11.67 -10.04 -12.01
N GLY A 197 11.13 -10.97 -12.80
CA GLY A 197 11.23 -10.95 -14.26
C GLY A 197 10.46 -9.81 -14.93
N ARG A 198 9.60 -9.08 -14.21
CA ARG A 198 8.99 -7.83 -14.72
C ARG A 198 9.92 -6.63 -14.63
N HIS A 199 11.03 -6.75 -13.89
CA HIS A 199 12.02 -5.70 -13.71
C HIS A 199 11.40 -4.36 -13.29
N LEU A 200 10.37 -4.37 -12.42
CA LEU A 200 9.69 -3.14 -12.01
C LEU A 200 10.71 -2.13 -11.48
N TRP A 201 10.59 -0.89 -11.94
CA TRP A 201 11.51 0.20 -11.58
C TRP A 201 12.95 0.00 -12.08
N GLY A 202 13.18 -0.88 -13.05
CA GLY A 202 14.44 -0.97 -13.78
C GLY A 202 14.68 0.30 -14.59
N ILE A 203 15.85 0.89 -14.37
CA ILE A 203 16.43 2.02 -15.10
C ILE A 203 17.81 1.58 -15.60
#